data_AF-C0EQV3-F1
#
_entry.id   AF-C0EQV3-F1
#
_cell.length_a   1.000
_cell.length_b   1.000
_cell.length_c   1.000
_cell.angle_alpha   90.00
_cell.angle_beta   90.00
_cell.angle_gamma   90.00
#
_symmetry.space_group_name_H-M   'P 1'
#
loop_
_entity.id
_entity.type
_entity.pdbx_description
1 polymer ?
#
loop_
_entity_poly.entity_id
_entity_poly.type
_entity_poly.pdbx_seq_one_letter_code
_entity_poly.pdbx_strand_id
1 'polypeptide(L)'
;MLYGGIDWQQRKTKDPVDSYRQISAWLGAAKIFEAGFDASISATFGIRSHREENAVLEQRRRDKEQTYRLSIGADRWKFAGLKPVLSYKHRRVHGNTDWLYSYKQNEVGLSLVKSF
;
A
#
# COMPACT_ATOMS: atom_id res chain seq x y z
N MET A 1 -2.02 4.25 -19.00
CA MET A 1 -2.69 5.18 -18.07
C MET A 1 -1.78 5.46 -16.90
N LEU A 2 -1.58 6.73 -16.57
CA LEU A 2 -0.93 7.16 -15.33
C LEU A 2 -2.00 7.72 -14.41
N TYR A 3 -1.85 7.49 -13.10
CA TYR A 3 -2.79 7.96 -12.10
C TYR A 3 -2.07 8.25 -10.79
N GLY A 4 -2.68 9.06 -9.93
CA GLY A 4 -2.16 9.33 -8.60
C GLY A 4 -3.09 10.25 -7.83
N GLY A 5 -2.81 10.39 -6.54
CA GLY A 5 -3.62 11.15 -5.62
C GLY A 5 -2.94 11.35 -4.27
N ILE A 6 -3.57 12.17 -3.45
CA ILE A 6 -3.16 12.43 -2.07
C ILE A 6 -4.41 12.25 -1.21
N ASP A 7 -4.26 11.55 -0.10
CA ASP A 7 -5.30 11.25 0.87
C ASP A 7 -4.92 11.85 2.21
N TRP A 8 -5.86 12.56 2.83
CA TRP A 8 -5.73 13.08 4.18
C TRP A 8 -6.81 12.48 5.08
N GLN A 9 -6.36 11.83 6.15
CA GLN A 9 -7.24 11.20 7.14
C GLN A 9 -6.93 11.77 8.53
N GLN A 10 -7.98 12.16 9.24
CA GLN A 10 -7.92 12.50 10.65
C GLN A 10 -8.87 11.60 11.43
N ARG A 11 -8.32 10.80 12.35
CA ARG A 11 -9.14 10.03 13.29
C ARG A 11 -9.18 10.76 14.63
N LYS A 12 -10.40 11.06 15.09
CA LYS A 12 -10.67 11.56 16.44
C LYS A 12 -11.24 10.39 17.25
N THR A 13 -10.56 10.00 18.31
CA THR A 13 -11.02 8.99 19.27
C THR A 13 -11.40 9.70 20.58
N LYS A 14 -12.25 9.08 21.41
CA LYS A 14 -12.62 9.63 22.73
C LYS A 14 -11.40 9.87 23.63
N ASP A 15 -10.38 9.02 23.50
CA ASP A 15 -9.06 9.24 24.11
C ASP A 15 -8.13 10.01 23.15
N PRO A 16 -7.60 11.18 23.55
CA PRO A 16 -6.75 12.02 22.72
C PRO A 16 -5.39 11.36 22.37
N VAL A 17 -4.95 10.41 23.19
CA VAL A 17 -3.74 9.57 22.97
C VAL A 17 -3.83 8.74 21.68
N ASP A 18 -5.03 8.30 21.30
CA ASP A 18 -5.30 7.51 20.10
C ASP A 18 -5.62 8.33 18.85
N SER A 19 -5.66 9.67 18.99
CA SER A 19 -5.95 10.55 17.86
C SER A 19 -4.74 10.65 16.93
N TYR A 20 -4.91 10.17 15.70
CA TYR A 20 -3.86 10.21 14.68
C TYR A 20 -4.28 11.02 13.45
N ARG A 21 -3.28 11.64 12.84
CA ARG A 21 -3.37 12.23 11.51
C ARG A 21 -2.51 11.43 10.56
N GLN A 22 -3.06 11.07 9.42
CA GLN A 22 -2.36 10.37 8.37
C GLN A 22 -2.49 11.15 7.08
N ILE A 23 -1.37 11.40 6.43
CA ILE A 23 -1.31 11.91 5.07
C ILE A 23 -0.65 10.83 4.21
N SER A 24 -1.28 10.49 3.10
CA SER A 24 -0.75 9.50 2.17
C SER A 24 -0.74 10.07 0.77
N ALA A 25 0.28 9.77 -0.01
CA ALA A 25 0.31 10.06 -1.44
C ALA A 25 0.47 8.74 -2.18
N TRP A 26 -0.21 8.58 -3.31
CA TRP A 26 -0.08 7.41 -4.16
C TRP A 26 0.03 7.81 -5.61
N LEU A 27 0.75 7.00 -6.36
CA LEU A 27 0.89 7.12 -7.80
C LEU A 27 0.97 5.74 -8.41
N GLY A 28 0.56 5.60 -9.65
CA GLY A 28 0.65 4.36 -10.38
C GLY A 28 0.54 4.53 -11.88
N ALA A 29 0.91 3.46 -12.56
CA ALA A 29 0.86 3.32 -13.99
C ALA A 29 0.24 1.97 -14.31
N ALA A 30 -0.65 1.93 -15.29
CA ALA A 30 -1.17 0.70 -15.85
C ALA A 30 -1.10 0.77 -17.38
N LYS A 31 -0.70 -0.33 -18.00
CA LYS A 31 -0.64 -0.46 -19.45
C LYS A 31 -1.13 -1.83 -19.88
N ILE A 32 -1.98 -1.84 -20.90
CA ILE A 32 -2.36 -3.04 -21.63
C ILE A 32 -1.50 -3.04 -22.90
N PHE A 33 -0.81 -4.15 -23.14
CA PHE A 33 0.02 -4.39 -24.30
C PHE A 33 -0.78 -5.12 -25.36
N GLU A 34 -0.53 -4.80 -26.64
CA GLU A 34 -1.21 -5.42 -27.78
C GLU A 34 -1.04 -6.95 -27.81
N ALA A 35 0.06 -7.46 -27.27
CA ALA A 35 0.32 -8.90 -27.12
C ALA A 35 -0.63 -9.63 -26.14
N GLY A 36 -1.58 -8.93 -25.53
CA GLY A 36 -2.56 -9.51 -24.59
C GLY A 36 -2.04 -9.62 -23.16
N PHE A 37 -1.08 -8.78 -22.78
CA PHE A 37 -0.59 -8.67 -21.41
C PHE A 37 -1.04 -7.34 -20.81
N ASP A 38 -1.28 -7.32 -19.51
CA ASP A 38 -1.46 -6.09 -18.76
C ASP A 38 -0.44 -6.05 -17.63
N ALA A 39 0.09 -4.86 -17.39
CA ALA A 39 0.94 -4.62 -16.25
C ALA A 39 0.44 -3.38 -15.52
N SER A 40 0.45 -3.43 -14.21
CA SER A 40 0.26 -2.26 -13.37
C SER A 40 1.34 -2.18 -12.29
N ILE A 41 1.74 -0.97 -11.98
CA ILE A 41 2.64 -0.66 -10.88
C ILE A 41 2.08 0.53 -10.13
N SER A 42 2.11 0.46 -8.80
CA SER A 42 1.73 1.57 -7.94
C SER A 42 2.63 1.66 -6.72
N ALA A 43 2.83 2.87 -6.25
CA ALA A 43 3.55 3.18 -5.02
C ALA A 43 2.67 4.06 -4.15
N THR A 44 2.67 3.79 -2.86
CA THR A 44 1.94 4.55 -1.84
C THR A 44 2.89 4.89 -0.71
N PHE A 45 2.92 6.16 -0.33
CA PHE A 45 3.74 6.72 0.73
C PHE A 45 2.82 7.34 1.78
N GLY A 46 2.80 6.78 2.98
CA GLY A 46 2.01 7.25 4.11
C GLY A 46 2.90 7.79 5.21
N ILE A 47 2.49 8.90 5.83
CA ILE A 47 3.08 9.42 7.06
C ILE A 47 1.95 9.52 8.08
N ARG A 48 2.11 8.78 9.18
CA ARG A 48 1.20 8.82 10.32
C ARG A 48 1.87 9.54 11.48
N SER A 49 1.26 10.63 11.94
CA SER A 49 1.70 11.37 13.13
C SER A 49 0.64 11.31 14.21
N HIS A 50 1.02 10.83 15.40
CA HIS A 50 0.22 10.97 16.61
C HIS A 50 0.45 12.35 17.24
N ARG A 51 -0.60 12.98 17.76
CA ARG A 51 -0.56 14.40 18.18
C ARG A 51 -0.06 14.62 19.61
N GLU A 52 -0.09 13.60 20.48
CA GLU A 52 0.28 13.74 21.89
C GLU A 52 1.40 12.79 22.31
N GLU A 53 2.21 13.24 23.28
CA GLU A 53 3.20 12.44 23.98
C GLU A 53 2.49 11.30 24.71
N ASN A 54 2.88 10.05 24.42
CA ASN A 54 2.56 8.96 25.31
C ASN A 54 3.31 9.20 26.63
N ALA A 55 2.59 9.45 27.73
CA ALA A 55 3.13 9.64 29.07
C ALA A 55 3.95 8.44 29.60
N VAL A 56 3.92 7.30 28.89
CA VAL A 56 4.66 6.06 29.23
C VAL A 56 5.94 5.91 28.39
N LEU A 57 6.08 6.61 27.25
CA LEU A 57 7.16 6.37 26.28
C LEU A 57 7.94 7.63 25.87
N GLU A 58 7.53 8.83 26.32
CA GLU A 58 8.21 10.12 26.06
C GLU A 58 8.69 10.33 24.60
N GLN A 59 7.97 9.78 23.61
CA GLN A 59 8.36 9.91 22.20
C GLN A 59 7.16 10.08 21.26
N ARG A 60 7.28 11.09 20.41
CA ARG A 60 6.36 11.40 19.31
C ARG A 60 6.47 10.33 18.23
N ARG A 61 5.54 9.37 18.20
CA ARG A 61 5.52 8.31 17.19
C ARG A 61 5.18 8.89 15.82
N ARG A 62 6.15 8.80 14.90
CA ARG A 62 6.00 9.12 13.48
C ARG A 62 6.32 7.87 12.68
N ASP A 63 5.29 7.25 12.12
CA ASP A 63 5.43 6.04 11.30
C ASP A 63 5.44 6.45 9.82
N LYS A 64 6.48 6.02 9.11
CA LYS A 64 6.58 6.15 7.66
C LYS A 64 6.24 4.80 7.05
N GLU A 65 5.20 4.77 6.25
CA GLU A 65 4.75 3.59 5.53
C GLU A 65 5.02 3.75 4.03
N GLN A 66 5.60 2.73 3.42
CA GLN A 66 5.86 2.67 1.99
C GLN A 66 5.35 1.34 1.47
N THR A 67 4.47 1.38 0.48
CA THR A 67 3.92 0.18 -0.15
C THR A 67 4.11 0.28 -1.66
N TYR A 68 4.72 -0.74 -2.24
CA TYR A 68 4.88 -0.90 -3.67
C TYR A 68 4.05 -2.11 -4.10
N ARG A 69 3.24 -1.94 -5.13
CA ARG A 69 2.45 -3.01 -5.75
C ARG A 69 2.80 -3.12 -7.22
N LEU A 70 2.98 -4.34 -7.66
CA LEU A 70 3.15 -4.71 -9.05
C LEU A 70 2.11 -5.79 -9.37
N SER A 71 1.44 -5.69 -10.51
CA SER A 71 0.60 -6.76 -11.02
C SER A 71 0.88 -6.97 -12.50
N ILE A 72 0.90 -8.23 -12.92
CA ILE A 72 1.04 -8.61 -14.32
C ILE A 72 -0.03 -9.67 -14.62
N GLY A 73 -0.84 -9.41 -15.62
CA GLY A 73 -1.82 -10.35 -16.14
C GLY A 73 -1.54 -10.70 -17.59
N ALA A 74 -2.04 -11.86 -18.01
CA ALA A 74 -1.93 -12.34 -19.38
C ALA A 74 -3.29 -12.84 -19.86
N ASP A 75 -3.97 -12.04 -20.70
CA ASP A 75 -5.21 -12.47 -21.35
C ASP A 75 -4.97 -13.64 -22.30
N ARG A 76 -3.77 -13.73 -22.89
CA ARG A 76 -3.38 -14.87 -23.75
C ARG A 76 -3.32 -16.21 -23.00
N TRP A 77 -3.16 -16.18 -21.67
CA TRP A 77 -3.16 -17.37 -20.82
C TRP A 77 -4.52 -17.63 -20.18
N LYS A 78 -5.58 -16.99 -20.68
CA LYS A 78 -6.94 -17.28 -20.23
C LYS A 78 -7.28 -18.74 -20.51
N PHE A 79 -7.70 -19.44 -19.47
CA PHE A 79 -8.22 -20.79 -19.56
C PHE A 79 -9.62 -20.82 -18.93
N ALA A 80 -10.61 -21.38 -19.64
CA ALA A 80 -12.02 -21.39 -19.21
C ALA A 80 -12.58 -20.00 -18.81
N GLY A 81 -12.10 -18.92 -19.46
CA GLY A 81 -12.50 -17.54 -19.16
C GLY A 81 -11.85 -16.93 -17.91
N LEU A 82 -10.92 -17.64 -17.26
CA LEU A 82 -10.16 -17.16 -16.11
C LEU A 82 -8.79 -16.65 -16.54
N LYS A 83 -8.49 -15.41 -16.19
CA LYS A 83 -7.21 -14.74 -16.46
C LYS A 83 -6.27 -14.91 -15.27
N PRO A 84 -5.06 -15.48 -15.45
CA PRO A 84 -4.06 -15.46 -14.39
C PRO A 84 -3.48 -14.05 -14.23
N VAL A 85 -3.42 -13.60 -12.98
CA VAL A 85 -2.82 -12.33 -12.57
C VAL A 85 -1.84 -12.62 -11.44
N LEU A 86 -0.57 -12.36 -11.70
CA LEU A 86 0.47 -12.37 -10.68
C LEU A 86 0.54 -11.00 -10.03
N SER A 87 0.55 -10.97 -8.70
CA SER A 87 0.65 -9.76 -7.90
C SER A 87 1.81 -9.87 -6.94
N TYR A 88 2.52 -8.76 -6.78
CA TYR A 88 3.59 -8.61 -5.82
C TYR A 88 3.38 -7.34 -5.02
N LYS A 89 3.47 -7.44 -3.70
CA LYS A 89 3.34 -6.33 -2.77
C LYS A 89 4.54 -6.31 -1.84
N HIS A 90 5.30 -5.23 -1.90
CA HIS A 90 6.37 -4.94 -0.95
C HIS A 90 5.91 -3.83 -0.02
N ARG A 91 5.82 -4.11 1.27
CA ARG A 91 5.48 -3.12 2.30
C ARG A 91 6.64 -2.95 3.27
N ARG A 92 7.00 -1.71 3.52
CA ARG A 92 8.00 -1.31 4.51
C ARG A 92 7.38 -0.29 5.44
N VAL A 93 7.42 -0.57 6.73
CA VAL A 93 7.01 0.36 7.77
C VAL A 93 8.20 0.63 8.67
N HIS A 94 8.47 1.91 8.89
CA HIS A 94 9.57 2.38 9.72
C HIS A 94 8.99 3.36 10.75
N GLY A 95 8.98 2.94 12.01
CA GLY A 95 8.53 3.74 13.16
C GLY A 95 9.72 4.20 13.98
N ASN A 96 9.56 5.30 14.73
CA ASN A 96 10.63 5.90 15.55
C ASN A 96 11.18 4.95 16.64
N THR A 97 10.38 3.96 17.06
CA THR A 97 10.83 2.86 17.93
C THR A 97 11.40 1.74 17.06
N ASP A 98 12.60 2.00 16.54
CA ASP A 98 13.23 1.22 15.46
C ASP A 98 13.48 -0.26 15.85
N TRP A 99 13.50 -0.56 17.15
CA TRP A 99 13.75 -1.89 17.69
C TRP A 99 12.50 -2.77 17.88
N LEU A 100 11.28 -2.21 17.84
CA LEU A 100 10.05 -2.97 18.17
C LEU A 100 9.02 -3.01 17.03
N TYR A 101 8.99 -2.03 16.11
CA TYR A 101 7.90 -1.89 15.14
C TYR A 101 8.32 -1.70 13.67
N SER A 102 9.61 -1.82 13.35
CA SER A 102 10.09 -1.82 11.96
C SER A 102 9.86 -3.20 11.33
N TYR A 103 9.01 -3.29 10.30
CA TYR A 103 8.80 -4.54 9.57
C TYR A 103 8.87 -4.36 8.05
N LYS A 104 9.30 -5.42 7.39
CA LYS A 104 9.31 -5.58 5.93
C LYS A 104 8.45 -6.78 5.60
N GLN A 105 7.52 -6.61 4.66
CA GLN A 105 6.62 -7.65 4.24
C GLN A 105 6.65 -7.76 2.72
N ASN A 106 6.94 -8.96 2.24
CA ASN A 106 6.86 -9.32 0.83
C ASN A 106 5.70 -10.29 0.67
N GLU A 107 4.73 -9.95 -0.17
CA GLU A 107 3.63 -10.83 -0.52
C GLU A 107 3.65 -11.06 -2.02
N VAL A 108 3.63 -12.33 -2.41
CA VAL A 108 3.44 -12.76 -3.80
C VAL A 108 2.10 -13.48 -3.82
N GLY A 109 1.23 -13.12 -4.76
CA GLY A 109 -0.09 -13.73 -4.90
C GLY A 109 -0.39 -14.03 -6.36
N LEU A 110 -0.98 -15.19 -6.61
CA LEU A 110 -1.53 -15.56 -7.91
C LEU A 110 -3.06 -15.57 -7.80
N SER A 111 -3.72 -14.79 -8.66
CA SER A 111 -5.16 -14.65 -8.69
C SER A 111 -5.71 -15.06 -10.04
N LEU A 112 -6.91 -15.65 -10.07
CA LEU A 112 -7.65 -15.95 -11.28
C LEU A 112 -8.85 -15.00 -11.38
N VAL A 113 -8.85 -14.14 -12.39
CA VAL A 113 -9.89 -13.12 -12.59
C VAL A 113 -10.82 -13.55 -13.71
N LYS A 114 -12.13 -13.59 -13.44
CA LYS A 114 -13.17 -13.80 -14.45
C LYS A 114 -13.84 -12.47 -14.79
N SER A 115 -13.91 -12.14 -16.08
CA SER A 115 -14.73 -11.03 -16.58
C SER A 115 -16.08 -11.60 -17.02
N PHE A 116 -17.19 -10.98 -16.59
CA PHE A 116 -18.56 -11.33 -16.97
C PHE A 116 -19.08 -10.38 -18.03
#